data_AF-A0A0P7V5G6-F1
#
_entry.id   AF-A0A0P7V5G6-F1
#
_cell.length_a   1.000
_cell.length_b   1.000
_cell.length_c   1.000
_cell.angle_alpha   90.00
_cell.angle_beta   90.00
_cell.angle_gamma   90.00
#
_symmetry.space_group_name_H-M   'P 1'
#
loop_
_entity.id
_entity.type
_entity.pdbx_description
1 polymer ?
#
loop_
_entity_poly.entity_id
_entity_poly.type
_entity_poly.pdbx_seq_one_letter_code
_entity_poly.pdbx_strand_id
1 'polypeptide(L)'
;MTIKFEHYTLLINSAFRLDSSRRALDPGLYRIEMETELMEGVSFHAERWLFATIRPIDAQGRTRRGEIYEITRAELTQVLTYHASTLQPPNTTRAPLPRHEALPRTDALAIERASNEGMAQFA
;
A
#
# COMPACT_ATOMS: atom_id res chain seq x y z
N MET A 1 6.17 -30.01 12.00
CA MET A 1 5.28 -29.18 11.18
C MET A 1 5.12 -27.86 11.90
N THR A 2 5.43 -26.76 11.22
CA THR A 2 5.50 -25.43 11.84
C THR A 2 4.68 -24.48 11.00
N ILE A 3 3.78 -23.71 11.61
CA ILE A 3 3.04 -22.66 10.91
C ILE A 3 3.85 -21.37 10.98
N LYS A 4 4.10 -20.76 9.83
CA LYS A 4 4.78 -19.49 9.66
C LYS A 4 3.75 -18.42 9.28
N PHE A 5 3.74 -17.36 10.07
CA PHE A 5 2.93 -16.17 9.85
C PHE A 5 3.82 -15.05 9.33
N GLU A 6 3.44 -14.45 8.21
CA GLU A 6 4.14 -13.32 7.62
C GLU A 6 3.18 -12.16 7.40
N HIS A 7 3.69 -10.94 7.56
CA HIS A 7 2.89 -9.76 7.46
C HIS A 7 3.63 -8.64 6.73
N TYR A 8 2.99 -8.11 5.70
CA TYR A 8 3.52 -7.04 4.86
C TYR A 8 2.66 -5.80 5.02
N THR A 9 3.30 -4.65 4.91
CA THR A 9 2.57 -3.39 4.75
C THR A 9 2.69 -2.94 3.31
N LEU A 10 1.57 -2.52 2.74
CA LEU A 10 1.47 -2.11 1.35
C LEU A 10 0.75 -0.78 1.24
N LEU A 11 1.29 0.13 0.44
CA LEU A 11 0.56 1.33 0.03
C LEU A 11 -0.01 1.10 -1.38
N ILE A 12 -1.34 1.09 -1.47
CA ILE A 12 -2.08 1.03 -2.73
C ILE A 12 -2.40 2.48 -3.14
N ASN A 13 -1.80 2.94 -4.24
CA ASN A 13 -1.93 4.33 -4.70
C ASN A 13 -3.16 4.57 -5.60
N SER A 14 -3.76 3.50 -6.13
CA SER A 14 -4.89 3.55 -7.06
C SER A 14 -5.80 2.36 -6.79
N ALA A 15 -7.11 2.50 -7.04
CA ALA A 15 -8.06 1.42 -6.81
C ALA A 15 -7.60 0.14 -7.52
N PHE A 16 -7.50 -0.96 -6.78
CA PHE A 16 -6.99 -2.25 -7.27
C PHE A 16 -8.10 -3.30 -7.20
N ARG A 17 -8.42 -3.96 -8.32
CA ARG A 17 -9.47 -4.99 -8.34
C ARG A 17 -8.87 -6.34 -8.01
N LEU A 18 -9.47 -7.02 -7.04
CA LEU A 18 -9.24 -8.43 -6.78
C LEU A 18 -10.13 -9.25 -7.73
N ASP A 19 -9.63 -10.37 -8.23
CA ASP A 19 -10.39 -11.22 -9.17
C ASP A 19 -11.50 -12.01 -8.45
N SER A 20 -11.23 -12.44 -7.22
CA SER A 20 -12.14 -13.20 -6.35
C SER A 20 -13.24 -12.33 -5.74
N SER A 21 -12.94 -11.04 -5.54
CA SER A 21 -13.81 -10.07 -4.92
C SER A 21 -14.31 -9.11 -5.99
N ARG A 22 -15.62 -9.06 -6.25
CA ARG A 22 -16.21 -8.04 -7.14
C ARG A 22 -15.94 -6.59 -6.69
N ARG A 23 -15.36 -6.40 -5.51
CA ARG A 23 -14.99 -5.12 -4.92
C ARG A 23 -13.52 -4.78 -5.22
N ALA A 24 -13.28 -3.52 -5.54
CA ALA A 24 -11.94 -2.97 -5.59
C ALA A 24 -11.45 -2.65 -4.17
N LEU A 25 -10.15 -2.78 -3.96
CA LEU A 25 -9.44 -2.18 -2.84
C LEU A 25 -9.26 -0.70 -3.16
N ASP A 26 -9.78 0.16 -2.29
CA ASP A 26 -9.58 1.60 -2.41
C ASP A 26 -8.12 2.00 -2.17
N PRO A 27 -7.65 3.14 -2.68
CA PRO A 27 -6.32 3.64 -2.36
C PRO A 27 -6.13 3.80 -0.84
N GLY A 28 -5.02 3.31 -0.30
CA GLY A 28 -4.76 3.34 1.13
C GLY A 28 -3.63 2.44 1.58
N LEU A 29 -3.40 2.43 2.89
CA LEU A 29 -2.48 1.50 3.53
C LEU A 29 -3.20 0.20 3.86
N TYR A 30 -2.55 -0.91 3.54
CA TYR A 30 -3.04 -2.25 3.80
C TYR A 30 -2.00 -3.08 4.53
N ARG A 31 -2.49 -4.00 5.35
CA ARG A 31 -1.73 -5.12 5.87
C ARG A 31 -2.13 -6.37 5.12
N ILE A 32 -1.14 -7.08 4.61
CA ILE A 32 -1.29 -8.42 4.06
C ILE A 32 -0.80 -9.38 5.12
N GLU A 33 -1.62 -10.34 5.52
CA GLU A 33 -1.30 -11.39 6.48
C GLU A 33 -1.31 -12.72 5.73
N MET A 34 -0.20 -13.44 5.77
CA MET A 34 -0.04 -14.71 5.06
C MET A 34 0.23 -15.82 6.08
N GLU A 35 -0.43 -16.96 5.87
CA GLU A 35 -0.20 -18.16 6.66
C GLU A 35 0.33 -19.27 5.75
N THR A 36 1.48 -19.81 6.13
CA THR A 36 2.16 -20.89 5.40
C THR A 36 2.53 -22.00 6.37
N GLU A 37 2.33 -23.24 5.95
CA GLU A 37 2.73 -24.41 6.71
C GLU A 37 4.07 -24.91 6.19
N LEU A 38 5.07 -24.94 7.08
CA LEU A 38 6.39 -25.49 6.83
C LEU A 38 6.38 -26.97 7.20
N MET A 39 6.59 -27.80 6.18
CA MET A 39 6.79 -29.23 6.28
C MET A 39 8.29 -29.51 6.20
N GLU A 40 8.91 -29.73 7.36
CA GLU A 40 10.32 -30.07 7.46
C GLU A 40 10.47 -31.57 7.72
N GLY A 41 11.18 -32.24 6.82
CA GLY A 41 11.69 -33.59 7.00
C GLY A 41 13.22 -33.58 6.95
N VAL A 42 13.86 -34.66 7.41
CA VAL A 42 15.33 -34.79 7.47
C VAL A 42 16.00 -34.61 6.10
N SER A 43 15.25 -34.71 4.99
CA SER A 43 15.78 -34.61 3.62
C SER A 43 14.97 -33.72 2.68
N PHE A 44 13.99 -32.96 3.19
CA PHE A 44 13.24 -32.01 2.36
C PHE A 44 12.66 -30.86 3.16
N HIS A 45 12.63 -29.68 2.54
CA HIS A 45 11.87 -28.52 2.99
C HIS A 45 10.75 -28.29 1.98
N ALA A 46 9.50 -28.33 2.44
CA ALA A 46 8.34 -28.01 1.62
C ALA A 46 7.49 -26.95 2.33
N GLU A 47 6.96 -26.00 1.56
CA GLU A 47 6.07 -24.95 2.05
C GLU A 47 4.68 -25.12 1.43
N ARG A 48 3.64 -25.23 2.25
CA ARG A 48 2.25 -25.27 1.81
C ARG A 48 1.58 -23.93 2.13
N TRP A 49 1.06 -23.26 1.12
CA TRP A 49 0.19 -22.09 1.31
C TRP A 49 -1.11 -22.51 1.99
N LEU A 50 -1.50 -21.81 3.05
CA LEU A 50 -2.78 -22.03 3.72
C LEU A 50 -3.80 -20.98 3.28
N PHE A 51 -3.55 -19.71 3.60
CA PHE A 51 -4.38 -18.59 3.14
C PHE A 51 -3.63 -17.26 3.26
N ALA A 52 -4.21 -16.21 2.67
CA ALA A 52 -3.79 -14.84 2.90
C ALA A 52 -5.00 -13.93 3.04
N THR A 53 -4.88 -12.89 3.86
CA THR A 53 -5.89 -11.83 3.97
C THR A 53 -5.26 -10.47 3.78
N ILE A 54 -6.01 -9.53 3.21
CA ILE A 54 -5.66 -8.13 3.11
C ILE A 54 -6.67 -7.27 3.88
N ARG A 55 -6.16 -6.33 4.66
CA ARG A 55 -6.97 -5.48 5.56
C ARG A 55 -6.49 -4.04 5.49
N PRO A 56 -7.38 -3.04 5.37
CA PRO A 56 -6.98 -1.65 5.44
C PRO A 56 -6.53 -1.29 6.86
N ILE A 57 -5.45 -0.53 6.94
CA ILE A 57 -4.87 -0.06 8.20
C ILE A 57 -4.80 1.46 8.24
N ASP A 58 -4.84 2.02 9.44
CA ASP A 58 -4.59 3.45 9.65
C ASP A 58 -3.09 3.79 9.61
N ALA A 59 -2.79 5.08 9.71
CA ALA A 59 -1.44 5.59 9.82
C ALA A 59 -0.73 5.19 11.13
N GLN A 60 -1.36 4.45 12.02
CA GLN A 60 -0.78 3.89 13.24
C GLN A 60 -0.62 2.36 13.14
N GLY A 61 -0.97 1.77 12.00
CA GLY A 61 -0.90 0.33 11.77
C GLY A 61 -2.03 -0.47 12.43
N ARG A 62 -3.11 0.19 12.86
CA ARG A 62 -4.30 -0.47 13.40
C ARG A 62 -5.24 -0.82 12.26
N THR A 63 -5.79 -2.03 12.30
CA THR A 63 -6.78 -2.50 11.34
C THR A 63 -8.07 -1.71 11.47
N ARG A 64 -8.59 -1.20 10.35
CA ARG A 64 -9.94 -0.64 10.30
C ARG A 64 -10.96 -1.77 10.47
N ARG A 65 -12.03 -1.53 11.23
CA ARG A 65 -13.07 -2.54 11.46
C ARG A 65 -13.91 -2.74 10.20
N GLY A 66 -14.22 -4.00 9.87
CA GLY A 66 -15.26 -4.37 8.91
C GLY A 66 -14.78 -4.72 7.49
N GLU A 67 -13.49 -4.53 7.18
CA GLU A 67 -12.95 -4.78 5.84
C GLU A 67 -11.81 -5.80 5.92
N ILE A 68 -12.14 -7.08 5.73
CA ILE A 68 -11.18 -8.17 5.59
C ILE A 68 -11.47 -8.81 4.25
N TYR A 69 -10.47 -8.87 3.39
CA TYR A 69 -10.58 -9.54 2.10
C TYR A 69 -9.68 -10.77 2.14
N GLU A 70 -10.29 -11.94 1.99
CA GLU A 70 -9.56 -13.16 1.71
C GLU A 70 -9.09 -13.11 0.25
N ILE A 71 -7.81 -13.44 0.02
CA ILE A 71 -7.22 -13.40 -1.30
C ILE A 71 -6.58 -14.74 -1.64
N THR A 72 -6.73 -15.15 -2.90
CA THR A 72 -6.06 -16.33 -3.44
C THR A 72 -4.56 -16.10 -3.57
N ARG A 73 -3.80 -17.19 -3.71
CA ARG A 73 -2.36 -17.11 -3.99
C ARG A 73 -2.04 -16.32 -5.26
N ALA A 74 -2.86 -16.46 -6.30
CA ALA A 74 -2.66 -15.74 -7.57
C ALA A 74 -2.84 -14.23 -7.38
N GLU A 75 -3.90 -13.80 -6.70
CA GLU A 75 -4.15 -12.39 -6.41
C GLU A 75 -3.09 -11.80 -5.49
N LEU A 76 -2.64 -12.54 -4.49
CA LEU A 76 -1.51 -12.14 -3.66
C LEU A 76 -0.28 -11.84 -4.54
N THR A 77 0.06 -12.74 -5.47
CA THR A 77 1.17 -12.51 -6.40
C THR A 77 0.95 -11.26 -7.27
N GLN A 78 -0.26 -11.06 -7.80
CA GLN A 78 -0.59 -9.88 -8.58
C GLN A 78 -0.43 -8.59 -7.76
N VAL A 79 -1.02 -8.54 -6.56
CA VAL A 79 -0.96 -7.38 -5.65
C VAL A 79 0.49 -7.05 -5.30
N LEU A 80 1.27 -8.05 -4.88
CA LEU A 80 2.67 -7.86 -4.50
C LEU A 80 3.53 -7.42 -5.68
N THR A 81 3.26 -7.94 -6.88
CA THR A 81 4.00 -7.56 -8.10
C THR A 81 3.65 -6.14 -8.54
N TYR A 82 2.36 -5.80 -8.57
CA TYR A 82 1.89 -4.49 -9.02
C TYR A 82 2.32 -3.37 -8.07
N HIS A 83 2.38 -3.66 -6.77
CA HIS A 83 2.77 -2.71 -5.73
C HIS A 83 4.15 -2.98 -5.11
N ALA A 84 5.04 -3.66 -5.85
CA ALA A 84 6.37 -4.03 -5.35
C ALA A 84 7.20 -2.82 -4.85
N SER A 85 7.00 -1.64 -5.46
CA SER A 85 7.70 -0.40 -5.09
C SER A 85 7.28 0.19 -3.74
N THR A 86 6.11 -0.20 -3.23
CA THR A 86 5.58 0.30 -1.95
C THR A 86 5.49 -0.80 -0.88
N LEU A 87 5.94 -2.00 -1.22
CA LEU A 87 5.92 -3.15 -0.34
C LEU A 87 6.97 -3.01 0.75
N GLN A 88 6.54 -3.07 2.00
CA GLN A 88 7.42 -3.15 3.16
C GLN A 88 7.40 -4.58 3.73
N PRO A 89 8.55 -5.27 3.76
CA PRO A 89 8.61 -6.64 4.27
C PRO A 89 8.41 -6.71 5.80
N PRO A 90 8.05 -7.89 6.32
CA PRO A 90 7.98 -8.12 7.76
C PRO A 90 9.30 -7.74 8.44
N ASN A 91 9.21 -7.08 9.59
CA ASN A 91 10.33 -6.59 10.43
C ASN A 91 11.11 -5.38 9.90
N THR A 92 10.64 -4.68 8.88
CA THR A 92 11.18 -3.34 8.60
C THR A 92 10.61 -2.38 9.66
N THR A 93 11.43 -1.96 10.61
CA THR A 93 11.13 -0.81 11.47
C THR A 93 10.64 0.29 10.56
N ARG A 94 9.41 0.74 10.78
CA ARG A 94 8.73 1.74 9.98
C ARG A 94 9.67 2.91 9.73
N ALA A 95 10.28 2.98 8.55
CA ALA A 95 10.96 4.20 8.15
C ALA A 95 9.88 5.28 8.24
N PRO A 96 10.17 6.42 8.89
CA PRO A 96 9.20 7.51 8.92
C PRO A 96 8.80 7.74 7.47
N LEU A 97 7.50 7.57 7.18
CA LEU A 97 6.93 8.03 5.92
C LEU A 97 7.54 9.41 5.69
N PRO A 98 8.16 9.69 4.52
CA PRO A 98 8.53 11.06 4.22
C PRO A 98 7.25 11.84 4.49
N ARG A 99 7.31 12.75 5.46
CA ARG A 99 6.23 13.71 5.64
C ARG A 99 6.04 14.21 4.22
N HIS A 100 4.84 14.03 3.67
CA HIS A 100 4.38 15.02 2.72
C HIS A 100 4.51 16.31 3.52
N GLU A 101 5.64 17.00 3.34
CA GLU A 101 5.70 18.42 3.59
C GLU A 101 4.44 18.91 2.93
N ALA A 102 3.54 19.41 3.77
CA ALA A 102 2.49 20.27 3.30
C ALA A 102 3.21 21.21 2.33
N LEU A 103 2.88 21.09 1.03
CA LEU A 103 3.27 22.07 0.04
C LEU A 103 3.13 23.41 0.74
N PRO A 104 4.21 24.21 0.87
CA PRO A 104 4.09 25.50 1.51
C PRO A 104 2.93 26.20 0.82
N ARG A 105 1.89 26.51 1.60
CA ARG A 105 0.84 27.44 1.20
C ARG A 105 1.49 28.82 1.14
N THR A 106 2.29 29.02 0.11
CA THR A 106 2.90 30.30 -0.21
C THR A 106 3.09 30.31 -1.72
N ASP A 107 2.54 31.35 -2.34
CA ASP A 107 2.76 31.76 -3.73
C ASP A 107 1.92 31.16 -4.86
N ALA A 108 0.71 30.68 -4.58
CA ALA A 108 -0.33 30.53 -5.62
C ALA A 108 -1.23 31.77 -5.80
N LEU A 109 -0.95 32.89 -5.11
CA LEU A 109 -1.75 34.13 -5.17
C LEU A 109 -0.95 35.38 -5.54
N ALA A 110 0.34 35.23 -5.89
CA ALA A 110 1.19 36.32 -6.40
C ALA A 110 1.31 36.34 -7.94
N ILE A 111 0.77 35.34 -8.64
CA ILE A 111 0.85 35.24 -10.11
C ILE A 111 -0.39 35.82 -10.81
N GLU A 112 -1.45 36.23 -10.07
CA GLU A 112 -2.66 36.82 -10.65
C GLU A 112 -2.82 38.35 -10.42
N ARG A 113 -1.75 39.07 -10.03
CA ARG A 113 -1.80 40.55 -9.90
C ARG A 113 -0.65 41.31 -10.54
N ALA A 114 0.07 40.73 -11.51
CA ALA A 114 1.13 41.40 -12.25
C ALA A 114 0.92 41.44 -13.78
N SER A 115 -0.31 41.21 -14.26
CA SER A 115 -0.60 41.19 -15.71
C SER A 115 -1.52 42.31 -16.19
N ASN A 116 -1.71 43.41 -15.44
CA ASN A 116 -2.63 44.45 -15.89
C ASN A 116 -2.26 45.90 -15.56
N GLU A 117 -0.97 46.22 -15.46
CA GLU A 117 -0.49 47.62 -15.41
C GLU A 117 0.78 47.74 -16.24
N GLY A 118 0.66 48.05 -17.54
CA GLY A 118 1.85 48.32 -18.34
C GLY A 118 1.78 48.18 -19.85
N MET A 119 0.66 48.49 -20.50
CA MET A 119 0.70 48.92 -21.91
C MET A 119 -0.18 50.15 -22.12
N ALA A 120 0.28 51.25 -21.51
CA ALA A 120 -0.02 52.60 -21.96
C ALA A 120 1.25 53.19 -22.62
N GLN A 121 1.28 53.07 -23.95
CA GLN A 121 1.77 54.00 -24.98
C GLN A 121 3.22 54.54 -25.03
N PHE A 122 3.64 54.65 -26.30
CA PHE A 122 4.58 55.57 -26.98
C PHE A 122 6.05 55.14 -27.17
N ALA A 123 6.35 54.73 -28.40
CA ALA A 123 7.10 55.55 -29.36
C ALA A 123 6.65 55.22 -30.79
#